data_AF-A0A914Z4H7-F1
#
_entry.id   AF-A0A914Z4H7-F1
#
_cell.length_a   1.000
_cell.length_b   1.000
_cell.length_c   1.000
_cell.angle_alpha   90.00
_cell.angle_beta   90.00
_cell.angle_gamma   90.00
#
_symmetry.space_group_name_H-M   'P 1'
#
loop_
_entity.id
_entity.type
_entity.pdbx_description
1 polymer ?
#
loop_
_entity_poly.entity_id
_entity_poly.type
_entity_poly.pdbx_seq_one_letter_code
_entity_poly.pdbx_strand_id
1 'polypeptide(L)' 'MLKFYRYAFREPPMLTIKSVPQVGDRTIDFEKVSSWIETNIRELLYKLLVMPNMDDFPIPVLEGNELITGTLNL' A
#
# COMPACT_ATOMS: atom_id res chain seq x y z
N MET A 1 13.45 -21.07 -2.42
CA MET A 1 13.13 -20.32 -1.17
C MET A 1 12.64 -18.95 -1.60
N LEU A 2 11.37 -18.63 -1.35
CA LEU A 2 10.75 -17.38 -1.83
C LEU A 2 11.44 -16.19 -1.14
N LYS A 3 12.10 -15.33 -1.92
CA LYS A 3 12.68 -14.08 -1.41
C LYS A 3 11.59 -13.00 -1.39
N PHE A 4 11.35 -12.45 -0.20
CA PHE A 4 10.43 -11.32 -0.01
C PHE A 4 11.22 -10.02 -0.04
N TYR A 5 10.78 -9.07 -0.87
CA TYR A 5 11.33 -7.72 -0.93
C TYR A 5 10.35 -6.78 -0.27
N ARG A 6 10.86 -5.92 0.62
CA ARG A 6 10.02 -4.99 1.36
C ARG A 6 9.98 -3.64 0.68
N TYR A 7 8.80 -3.07 0.55
CA TYR A 7 8.64 -1.71 0.06
C TYR A 7 7.87 -0.87 1.08
N ALA A 8 8.27 0.40 1.20
CA ALA A 8 7.59 1.38 2.03
C ALA A 8 7.94 2.79 1.57
N PHE A 9 7.06 3.73 1.88
CA PHE A 9 7.32 5.15 1.81
C PHE A 9 8.20 5.57 2.99
N ARG A 10 9.26 6.32 2.69
CA ARG A 10 10.15 6.87 3.72
C ARG A 10 9.47 7.94 4.55
N GLU A 11 8.64 8.73 3.90
CA GLU A 11 7.89 9.81 4.51
C GLU A 11 6.42 9.67 4.14
N PRO A 12 5.52 10.25 4.95
CA PRO A 12 4.14 10.53 4.57
C PRO A 12 3.96 10.94 3.10
N PRO A 13 3.31 10.12 2.25
CA PRO A 13 3.06 10.54 0.88
C PRO A 13 2.00 11.65 0.85
N MET A 14 2.14 12.58 -0.09
CA MET A 14 1.11 13.57 -0.37
C MET A 14 -0.08 12.88 -1.05
N LEU A 15 -1.21 12.80 -0.34
CA LEU A 15 -2.35 11.98 -0.76
C LEU A 15 -3.66 12.79 -0.81
N THR A 16 -4.25 12.85 -2.00
CA THR A 16 -5.60 13.38 -2.25
C THR A 16 -6.53 12.22 -2.59
N ILE A 17 -7.46 11.90 -1.68
CA ILE A 17 -8.50 10.89 -1.90
C ILE A 17 -9.83 11.62 -1.94
N LYS A 18 -10.69 11.24 -2.88
CA LYS A 18 -12.08 11.68 -2.95
C LYS A 18 -12.96 10.44 -2.96
N SER A 19 -13.79 10.28 -1.94
CA SER A 19 -14.83 9.27 -1.93
C SER A 19 -16.08 9.84 -2.63
N VAL A 20 -16.67 9.07 -3.53
CA VAL A 20 -17.93 9.44 -4.20
C VAL A 20 -18.93 8.31 -3.93
N PRO A 21 -19.84 8.47 -2.95
CA PRO A 21 -20.78 7.42 -2.59
C PRO A 21 -21.79 7.21 -3.72
N GLN A 22 -21.95 5.97 -4.17
CA GLN A 22 -22.98 5.58 -5.13
C GLN A 22 -24.18 5.02 -4.37
N VAL A 23 -25.17 5.88 -4.12
CA VAL A 23 -26.31 5.60 -3.24
C VAL A 23 -27.54 6.31 -3.83
N GLY A 24 -28.69 5.62 -3.86
CA GLY A 24 -29.98 6.20 -4.24
C GLY A 24 -30.56 7.09 -3.13
N ASP A 25 -31.89 7.32 -3.14
CA ASP A 25 -32.64 8.22 -2.23
C ASP A 25 -32.65 7.81 -0.73
N ARG A 26 -31.48 7.59 -0.13
CA ARG A 26 -31.34 7.41 1.31
C ARG A 26 -30.87 8.71 1.91
N THR A 27 -31.62 9.24 2.87
CA THR A 27 -31.33 10.47 3.63
C THR A 27 -30.20 10.23 4.64
N ILE A 28 -29.02 9.86 4.16
CA ILE A 28 -27.81 9.78 4.98
C ILE A 28 -26.95 10.99 4.64
N ASP A 29 -26.31 11.56 5.66
CA ASP A 29 -25.29 12.58 5.47
C ASP A 29 -24.05 11.95 4.79
N PHE A 30 -24.06 11.97 3.45
CA PHE A 30 -23.02 11.38 2.61
C PHE A 30 -21.70 12.13 2.68
N GLU A 31 -21.72 13.41 3.06
CA GLU A 31 -20.50 14.20 3.24
C GLU A 31 -19.69 13.66 4.41
N LYS A 32 -20.34 13.40 5.54
CA LYS A 32 -19.71 12.80 6.72
C LYS A 32 -19.17 11.40 6.45
N VAL A 33 -19.91 10.57 5.73
CA VAL A 33 -19.47 9.22 5.36
C VAL A 33 -18.26 9.28 4.43
N SER A 34 -18.29 10.15 3.43
CA SER A 34 -17.17 10.34 2.49
C SER A 34 -15.90 10.77 3.21
N SER A 35 -16.01 11.78 4.09
CA SER A 35 -14.88 12.28 4.87
C SER A 35 -14.32 11.21 5.82
N TRP A 36 -15.20 10.39 6.42
CA TRP A 36 -14.78 9.28 7.26
C TRP A 36 -14.02 8.23 6.45
N ILE A 37 -14.51 7.84 5.26
CA ILE A 37 -13.84 6.87 4.38
C ILE A 37 -12.45 7.40 3.97
N GLU A 38 -12.36 8.65 3.53
CA GLU A 38 -11.10 9.28 3.12
C GLU A 38 -10.07 9.28 4.27
N THR A 39 -10.52 9.60 5.49
CA THR A 39 -9.67 9.59 6.69
C THR A 39 -9.18 8.19 7.03
N ASN A 40 -10.06 7.19 6.99
CA ASN A 40 -9.68 5.80 7.28
C ASN A 40 -8.67 5.26 6.27
N ILE A 41 -8.88 5.50 4.96
CA ILE A 41 -7.95 5.06 3.92
C ILE A 41 -6.58 5.73 4.12
N ARG A 42 -6.57 7.03 4.44
CA ARG A 42 -5.34 7.75 4.74
C ARG A 42 -4.60 7.11 5.92
N GLU A 43 -5.29 6.84 7.04
CA GLU A 43 -4.68 6.18 8.20
C GLU A 43 -4.15 4.78 7.89
N LEU A 44 -4.88 3.98 7.11
CA LEU A 44 -4.44 2.65 6.71
C LEU A 44 -3.16 2.72 5.88
N LEU A 45 -3.06 3.68 4.96
CA LEU A 45 -1.87 3.87 4.15
C LEU A 45 -0.65 4.24 5.01
N TYR A 46 -0.83 5.11 6.00
CA TYR A 46 0.21 5.41 6.99
C TYR A 46 0.63 4.18 7.79
N LYS A 47 -0.34 3.41 8.28
CA LYS A 47 -0.09 2.25 9.15
C LYS A 47 0.57 1.09 8.41
N LEU A 48 0.31 0.91 7.12
CA LEU A 48 0.78 -0.25 6.37
C LEU A 48 2.00 0.04 5.50
N LEU A 49 2.08 1.24 4.93
CA LEU A 49 3.02 1.53 3.84
C LEU A 49 4.03 2.64 4.18
N VAL A 50 4.00 3.24 5.37
CA VAL A 50 4.99 4.25 5.78
C VAL A 50 5.93 3.65 6.83
N MET A 51 7.23 3.90 6.66
CA MET A 51 8.26 3.38 7.56
C MET A 51 7.95 3.74 9.03
N PRO A 52 8.16 2.81 9.98
CA PRO A 52 8.87 1.53 9.83
C PRO A 52 8.01 0.39 9.25
N ASN A 53 6.71 0.60 9.03
CA ASN A 53 5.84 -0.42 8.46
C ASN A 53 6.11 -0.56 6.96
N MET A 54 6.22 -1.80 6.49
CA MET A 54 6.53 -2.12 5.10
C MET A 54 5.71 -3.33 4.68
N ASP A 55 5.42 -3.41 3.39
CA ASP A 55 4.74 -4.58 2.81
C ASP A 55 5.74 -5.48 2.08
N ASP A 56 5.50 -6.79 2.16
CA ASP A 56 6.35 -7.83 1.58
C ASP A 56 5.81 -8.20 0.19
N PHE A 57 6.55 -7.89 -0.88
CA PHE A 57 6.18 -8.31 -2.23
C PHE A 57 6.90 -9.62 -2.60
N PRO A 58 6.17 -10.73 -2.85
CA PRO A 58 6.77 -11.97 -3.32
C PRO A 58 7.12 -11.83 -4.81
N ILE A 59 8.39 -11.94 -5.16
CA ILE A 59 8.82 -11.96 -6.57
C ILE A 59 9.16 -13.40 -6.96
N PRO A 60 8.27 -14.12 -7.69
CA PRO A 60 8.50 -15.51 -8.06
C PRO A 60 9.61 -15.69 -9.11
N VAL A 61 9.96 -14.64 -9.87
CA VAL A 61 10.92 -14.70 -10.99
C VAL A 61 12.39 -14.72 -10.53
N LEU A 62 12.65 -14.51 -9.23
CA LEU A 62 14.00 -14.40 -8.67
C LEU A 62 14.65 -15.74 -8.31
N GLU A 63 13.98 -16.87 -8.54
CA GLU A 63 14.50 -18.19 -8.18
C GLU A 63 15.56 -18.74 -9.17
N GLY A 64 15.81 -18.05 -10.29
CA GLY A 64 16.74 -18.53 -11.35
C GLY A 64 17.75 -17.51 -11.89
N ASN A 65 17.88 -16.31 -11.31
CA ASN A 65 18.83 -15.31 -11.81
C ASN A 65 20.12 -15.28 -10.96
N GLU A 66 21.18 -15.89 -11.48
CA GLU A 66 22.49 -16.06 -10.81
C GLU A 66 23.15 -14.74 -10.39
N LEU A 67 22.83 -13.65 -11.08
CA LEU A 67 23.28 -12.28 -10.76
C LEU A 67 22.72 -11.76 -9.43
N ILE A 68 21.57 -12.27 -8.98
CA ILE A 68 20.84 -11.77 -7.82
C ILE A 68 20.91 -12.75 -6.64
N THR A 69 21.23 -14.03 -6.89
CA THR A 69 21.56 -15.02 -5.85
C THR A 69 22.99 -14.91 -5.32
N GLY A 70 23.83 -14.05 -5.91
CA GLY A 70 25.21 -13.83 -5.45
C GLY A 70 26.11 -15.06 -5.64
N THR A 71 25.74 -15.96 -6.56
CA THR A 71 26.46 -17.21 -6.85
C THR A 71 27.50 -17.04 -7.95
N LEU A 72 27.56 -15.87 -8.60
CA LEU A 72 28.64 -15.51 -9.50
C LEU A 72 29.91 -15.21 -8.69
N ASN A 73 30.77 -16.22 -8.61
CA ASN A 73 32.16 -16.02 -8.21
C ASN A 73 32.90 -15.33 -9.38
N LEU A 74 33.18 -14.04 -9.21
CA LEU A 74 34.22 -13.34 -9.98
C LEU A 74 35.59 -13.59 -9.35
#